data_AF-R9LKH9-F1
#
_entry.id   AF-R9LKH9-F1
#
_cell.length_a   1.000
_cell.length_b   1.000
_cell.length_c   1.000
_cell.angle_alpha   90.00
_cell.angle_beta   90.00
_cell.angle_gamma   90.00
#
_symmetry.space_group_name_H-M   'P 1'
#
loop_
_entity.id
_entity.type
_entity.pdbx_description
1 polymer ?
#
loop_
_entity_poly.entity_id
_entity_poly.type
_entity_poly.pdbx_seq_one_letter_code
_entity_poly.pdbx_strand_id
1 'polypeptide(L)'
;DPEAYVREEIRKMNEEYRVGKVAFNLTADFNEKVKHTDQEASSSNWVNIGYFFLQNIMKNLNLKEFFRQKADTRRITYDCFTISRFLTYARVLDPGSKLATWNRRDSYYEQPDFDYQHILRFMDLLENNYDDYLTWLFKYSNSIVKRDTSVLYYDCTNFYFECEQPDEDIVDEVT
;
A
#
# COMPACT_ATOMS: atom_id res chain seq x y z
N ASP A 1 -17.33 30.85 45.46
CA ASP A 1 -18.30 30.78 44.37
C ASP A 1 -18.32 29.36 43.82
N PRO A 2 -19.41 28.59 44.02
CA PRO A 2 -19.52 27.21 43.57
C PRO A 2 -19.36 27.04 42.05
N GLU A 3 -19.81 28.01 41.25
CA GLU A 3 -19.71 27.91 39.78
C GLU A 3 -18.27 28.04 39.29
N ALA A 4 -17.49 28.93 39.91
CA ALA A 4 -16.07 29.10 39.61
C ALA A 4 -15.27 27.82 39.92
N TYR A 5 -15.58 27.13 41.02
CA TYR A 5 -14.96 25.86 41.38
C TYR A 5 -15.25 24.76 40.33
N VAL A 6 -16.51 24.63 39.92
CA VAL A 6 -16.91 23.62 38.92
C VAL A 6 -16.24 23.88 37.56
N ARG A 7 -16.16 25.15 37.12
CA ARG A 7 -15.49 25.51 35.85
C ARG A 7 -13.99 25.21 35.87
N GLU A 8 -13.32 25.48 36.98
CA GLU A 8 -11.89 25.19 37.14
C GLU A 8 -11.63 23.68 37.09
N GLU A 9 -12.50 22.87 37.70
CA GLU A 9 -12.33 21.43 37.73
C GLU A 9 -12.61 20.77 36.37
N ILE A 10 -13.60 21.27 35.62
CA ILE A 10 -13.81 20.88 34.21
C ILE A 10 -12.59 21.24 33.36
N ARG A 11 -11.93 22.38 33.62
CA ARG A 11 -10.71 22.78 32.90
C ARG A 11 -9.58 21.79 33.15
N LYS A 12 -9.32 21.41 34.40
CA LYS A 12 -8.30 20.41 34.75
C LYS A 12 -8.58 19.05 34.12
N MET A 13 -9.81 18.56 34.19
CA MET A 13 -10.19 17.27 33.58
C MET A 13 -9.99 17.27 32.04
N ASN A 14 -10.32 18.36 31.35
CA ASN A 14 -10.07 18.49 29.91
C ASN A 14 -8.58 18.57 29.57
N GLU A 15 -7.77 19.15 30.45
CA GLU A 15 -6.32 19.24 30.30
C GLU A 15 -5.67 17.86 30.52
N GLU A 16 -6.10 17.09 31.52
CA GLU A 16 -5.69 15.70 31.72
C GLU A 16 -6.09 14.80 30.55
N TYR A 17 -7.30 14.96 30.01
CA TYR A 17 -7.77 14.22 28.84
C TYR A 17 -6.95 14.54 27.57
N ARG A 18 -6.52 15.81 27.42
CA ARG A 18 -5.63 16.27 26.32
C ARG A 18 -4.21 15.73 26.42
N VAL A 19 -3.72 15.43 27.62
CA VAL A 19 -2.35 14.91 27.83
C VAL A 19 -2.21 13.44 27.39
N GLY A 20 -3.31 12.77 27.02
CA GLY A 20 -3.27 11.53 26.23
C GLY A 20 -2.63 10.33 26.93
N LYS A 21 -2.50 10.36 28.26
CA LYS A 21 -1.98 9.22 29.03
C LYS A 21 -3.06 8.15 29.15
N VAL A 22 -3.11 7.27 28.17
CA VAL A 22 -3.84 6.00 28.27
C VAL A 22 -2.98 5.05 29.09
N ALA A 23 -3.41 4.72 30.31
CA ALA A 23 -2.76 3.67 31.09
C ALA A 23 -3.11 2.31 30.46
N PHE A 24 -2.12 1.65 29.86
CA PHE A 24 -2.24 0.29 29.34
C PHE A 24 -1.67 -0.69 30.37
N ASN A 25 -2.53 -1.43 31.05
CA ASN A 25 -2.13 -2.48 31.97
C ASN A 25 -2.17 -3.83 31.24
N LEU A 26 -0.98 -4.42 31.01
CA LEU A 26 -0.86 -5.77 30.51
C LEU A 26 -0.70 -6.73 31.70
N THR A 27 -1.75 -7.48 32.03
CA THR A 27 -1.69 -8.58 32.99
C THR A 27 -1.28 -9.87 32.30
N ALA A 28 -0.25 -10.54 32.80
CA ALA A 28 0.18 -11.86 32.36
C ALA A 28 0.05 -12.86 33.52
N ASP A 29 -0.58 -14.01 33.26
CA ASP A 29 -0.64 -15.13 34.21
C ASP A 29 0.54 -16.08 33.96
N PHE A 30 1.48 -16.12 34.91
CA PHE A 30 2.67 -16.97 34.81
C PHE A 30 2.38 -18.47 35.03
N ASN A 31 1.15 -18.83 35.42
CA ASN A 31 0.72 -20.23 35.49
C ASN A 31 0.18 -20.74 34.14
N GLU A 32 -0.13 -19.84 33.20
CA GLU A 32 -0.57 -20.21 31.87
C GLU A 32 0.62 -20.74 31.06
N LYS A 33 0.51 -21.98 30.57
CA LYS A 33 1.54 -22.54 29.68
C LYS A 33 1.43 -21.91 28.30
N VAL A 34 2.58 -21.59 27.71
CA VAL A 34 2.65 -21.16 26.31
C VAL A 34 2.02 -22.23 25.41
N LYS A 35 1.25 -21.80 24.40
CA LYS A 35 0.65 -22.72 23.42
C LYS A 35 1.75 -23.56 22.77
N HIS A 36 1.57 -24.88 22.79
CA HIS A 36 2.46 -25.81 22.11
C HIS A 36 2.42 -25.54 20.60
N THR A 37 3.59 -25.48 19.97
CA THR A 37 3.76 -25.37 18.53
C THR A 37 4.83 -26.36 18.09
N ASP A 38 4.68 -26.91 16.90
CA ASP A 38 5.66 -27.84 16.32
C ASP A 38 6.88 -27.11 15.72
N GLN A 39 6.92 -25.77 15.84
CA GLN A 39 8.05 -24.95 15.38
C GLN A 39 9.27 -25.12 16.30
N GLU A 40 10.44 -25.25 15.71
CA GLU A 40 11.72 -25.39 16.42
C GLU A 40 12.07 -24.19 17.32
N ALA A 41 11.57 -23.00 16.96
CA ALA A 41 11.79 -21.77 17.71
C ALA A 41 10.56 -20.86 17.69
N SER A 42 10.43 -20.03 18.73
CA SER A 42 9.42 -18.98 18.77
C SER A 42 9.69 -17.94 17.68
N SER A 43 8.67 -17.62 16.89
CA SER A 43 8.69 -16.54 15.91
C SER A 43 7.82 -15.36 16.37
N SER A 44 8.15 -14.16 15.91
CA SER A 44 7.35 -12.98 16.21
C SER A 44 6.02 -13.03 15.44
N ASN A 45 4.91 -12.78 16.14
CA ASN A 45 3.58 -12.64 15.53
C ASN A 45 3.32 -11.20 15.03
N TRP A 46 4.35 -10.36 14.92
CA TRP A 46 4.19 -8.99 14.48
C TRP A 46 3.90 -8.94 12.99
N VAL A 47 2.93 -8.10 12.64
CA VAL A 47 2.54 -7.84 11.25
C VAL A 47 2.70 -6.36 10.95
N ASN A 48 3.04 -6.06 9.69
CA ASN A 48 3.24 -4.74 9.16
C ASN A 48 1.89 -4.02 9.03
N ILE A 49 1.71 -2.94 9.82
CA ILE A 49 0.59 -1.99 9.73
C ILE A 49 1.00 -0.64 9.13
N GLY A 50 2.28 -0.49 8.75
CA GLY A 50 2.86 0.76 8.25
C GLY A 50 2.20 1.24 6.96
N TYR A 51 1.50 0.37 6.23
CA TYR A 51 0.79 0.74 5.00
C TYR A 51 -0.57 1.41 5.24
N PHE A 52 -1.07 1.51 6.48
CA PHE A 52 -2.40 2.06 6.75
C PHE A 52 -2.57 3.52 6.29
N PHE A 53 -1.51 4.34 6.35
CA PHE A 53 -1.57 5.70 5.82
C PHE A 53 -1.66 5.69 4.28
N LEU A 54 -0.98 4.76 3.61
CA LEU A 54 -1.08 4.56 2.17
C LEU A 54 -2.48 4.07 1.80
N GLN A 55 -3.06 3.17 2.58
CA GLN A 55 -4.45 2.72 2.42
C GLN A 55 -5.43 3.89 2.53
N ASN A 56 -5.19 4.80 3.47
CA ASN A 56 -5.99 6.02 3.61
C ASN A 56 -5.90 6.95 2.40
N ILE A 57 -4.76 6.99 1.70
CA ILE A 57 -4.59 7.74 0.44
C ILE A 57 -5.27 6.99 -0.72
N MET A 58 -4.99 5.70 -0.85
CA MET A 58 -5.47 4.82 -1.93
C MET A 58 -6.99 4.76 -2.02
N LYS A 59 -7.70 4.82 -0.88
CA LYS A 59 -9.17 4.78 -0.87
C LYS A 59 -9.81 5.90 -1.71
N ASN A 60 -9.15 7.05 -1.82
CA ASN A 60 -9.65 8.21 -2.55
C ASN A 60 -9.36 8.16 -4.06
N LEU A 61 -8.55 7.20 -4.51
CA LEU A 61 -8.26 7.00 -5.94
C LEU A 61 -9.35 6.20 -6.67
N ASN A 62 -10.33 5.65 -5.95
CA ASN A 62 -11.44 4.87 -6.50
C ASN A 62 -11.00 3.71 -7.43
N LEU A 63 -9.86 3.08 -7.16
CA LEU A 63 -9.28 2.06 -8.03
C LEU A 63 -10.09 0.76 -8.06
N LYS A 64 -10.88 0.48 -7.03
CA LYS A 64 -11.79 -0.67 -7.03
C LYS A 64 -12.81 -0.56 -8.16
N GLU A 65 -13.32 0.64 -8.41
CA GLU A 65 -14.24 0.91 -9.52
C GLU A 65 -13.55 0.81 -10.86
N PHE A 66 -12.34 1.38 -10.99
CA PHE A 66 -11.53 1.25 -12.21
C PHE A 66 -11.35 -0.22 -12.61
N PHE A 67 -10.86 -1.04 -11.69
CA PHE A 67 -10.59 -2.44 -12.00
C PHE A 67 -11.86 -3.25 -12.23
N ARG A 68 -12.98 -2.91 -11.60
CA ARG A 68 -14.29 -3.49 -11.94
C ARG A 68 -14.63 -3.26 -13.41
N GLN A 69 -14.60 -2.00 -13.86
CA GLN A 69 -14.90 -1.64 -15.25
C GLN A 69 -13.98 -2.33 -16.27
N LYS A 70 -12.70 -2.52 -15.92
CA LYS A 70 -11.73 -3.19 -16.80
C LYS A 70 -11.78 -4.72 -16.74
N ALA A 71 -12.33 -5.28 -15.66
CA ALA A 71 -12.49 -6.70 -15.47
C ALA A 71 -13.83 -7.24 -16.03
N ASP A 72 -14.85 -6.40 -16.17
CA ASP A 72 -16.24 -6.84 -16.47
C ASP A 72 -16.38 -7.71 -17.74
N THR A 73 -15.55 -7.47 -18.76
CA THR A 73 -15.59 -8.25 -20.02
C THR A 73 -14.63 -9.45 -20.02
N ARG A 74 -13.86 -9.63 -18.95
CA ARG A 74 -12.79 -10.63 -18.84
C ARG A 74 -13.15 -11.69 -17.79
N ARG A 75 -12.67 -12.92 -18.00
CA ARG A 75 -12.79 -14.00 -17.01
C ARG A 75 -11.69 -13.89 -15.95
N ILE A 76 -11.69 -12.81 -15.18
CA ILE A 76 -10.72 -12.59 -14.10
C ILE A 76 -11.19 -13.32 -12.84
N THR A 77 -10.31 -14.14 -12.26
CA THR A 77 -10.58 -14.96 -11.06
C THR A 77 -9.86 -14.45 -9.81
N TYR A 78 -9.26 -13.26 -9.87
CA TYR A 78 -8.43 -12.69 -8.81
C TYR A 78 -8.80 -11.22 -8.57
N ASP A 79 -8.55 -10.70 -7.36
CA ASP A 79 -8.85 -9.31 -7.03
C ASP A 79 -7.72 -8.37 -7.50
N CYS A 80 -7.93 -7.73 -8.64
CA CYS A 80 -7.02 -6.73 -9.21
C CYS A 80 -6.74 -5.56 -8.26
N PHE A 81 -7.73 -5.11 -7.48
CA PHE A 81 -7.54 -4.00 -6.55
C PHE A 81 -6.63 -4.42 -5.39
N THR A 82 -6.79 -5.64 -4.89
CA THR A 82 -5.89 -6.18 -3.85
C THR A 82 -4.47 -6.36 -4.36
N ILE A 83 -4.26 -6.90 -5.57
CA ILE A 83 -2.92 -6.99 -6.13
C ILE A 83 -2.30 -5.59 -6.32
N SER A 84 -3.05 -4.66 -6.93
CA SER A 84 -2.61 -3.28 -7.16
C SER A 84 -2.12 -2.61 -5.88
N ARG A 85 -2.95 -2.61 -4.83
CA ARG A 85 -2.63 -1.89 -3.59
C ARG A 85 -1.44 -2.48 -2.86
N PHE A 86 -1.30 -3.82 -2.80
CA PHE A 86 -0.16 -4.43 -2.11
C PHE A 86 1.15 -4.32 -2.89
N LEU A 87 1.11 -4.34 -4.23
CA LEU A 87 2.30 -4.00 -5.02
C LEU A 87 2.71 -2.54 -4.81
N THR A 88 1.76 -1.60 -4.73
CA THR A 88 2.05 -0.20 -4.42
C THR A 88 2.61 -0.02 -3.01
N TYR A 89 2.01 -0.67 -2.00
CA TYR A 89 2.50 -0.58 -0.62
C TYR A 89 3.92 -1.13 -0.49
N ALA A 90 4.19 -2.29 -1.08
CA ALA A 90 5.52 -2.87 -1.08
C ALA A 90 6.55 -1.93 -1.73
N ARG A 91 6.20 -1.29 -2.85
CA ARG A 91 7.09 -0.35 -3.53
C ARG A 91 7.48 0.87 -2.69
N VAL A 92 6.61 1.30 -1.77
CA VAL A 92 6.89 2.43 -0.88
C VAL A 92 7.61 1.99 0.38
N LEU A 93 7.20 0.87 0.99
CA LEU A 93 7.68 0.45 2.31
C LEU A 93 8.95 -0.42 2.26
N ASP A 94 9.06 -1.28 1.26
CA ASP A 94 10.11 -2.31 1.16
C ASP A 94 10.29 -2.72 -0.31
N PRO A 95 10.89 -1.84 -1.14
CA PRO A 95 10.93 -2.02 -2.58
C PRO A 95 11.72 -3.29 -2.94
N GLY A 96 11.10 -4.14 -3.75
CA GLY A 96 11.71 -5.38 -4.22
C GLY A 96 11.08 -5.91 -5.51
N SER A 97 11.43 -7.14 -5.85
CA SER A 97 10.82 -7.84 -6.98
C SER A 97 9.35 -8.19 -6.69
N LYS A 98 8.57 -8.46 -7.74
CA LYS A 98 7.18 -8.93 -7.62
C LYS A 98 7.12 -10.25 -6.83
N LEU A 99 8.09 -11.13 -7.06
CA LEU A 99 8.22 -12.39 -6.34
C LEU A 99 8.55 -12.17 -4.86
N ALA A 100 9.49 -11.26 -4.54
CA ALA A 100 9.81 -10.90 -3.16
C ALA A 100 8.59 -10.31 -2.44
N THR A 101 7.82 -9.47 -3.13
CA THR A 101 6.56 -8.91 -2.60
C THR A 101 5.55 -10.02 -2.29
N TRP A 102 5.38 -10.98 -3.21
CA TRP A 102 4.45 -12.11 -3.02
C TRP A 102 4.87 -13.04 -1.88
N ASN A 103 6.17 -13.31 -1.72
CA ASN A 103 6.72 -14.12 -0.62
C ASN A 103 6.52 -13.45 0.75
N ARG A 104 6.43 -12.12 0.78
CA ARG A 104 6.25 -11.33 2.02
C ARG A 104 4.79 -10.98 2.30
N ARG A 105 3.81 -11.51 1.55
CA ARG A 105 2.40 -11.14 1.70
C ARG A 105 1.84 -11.42 3.12
N ASP A 106 2.31 -12.48 3.77
CA ASP A 106 1.87 -12.88 5.10
C ASP A 106 2.37 -11.93 6.20
N SER A 107 3.34 -11.06 5.87
CA SER A 107 3.82 -10.03 6.79
C SER A 107 2.81 -8.89 6.97
N TYR A 108 1.82 -8.72 6.09
CA TYR A 108 0.82 -7.66 6.19
C TYR A 108 -0.32 -8.04 7.13
N TYR A 109 -0.85 -7.08 7.89
CA TYR A 109 -1.98 -7.31 8.79
C TYR A 109 -3.21 -7.92 8.09
N GLU A 110 -3.54 -7.47 6.87
CA GLU A 110 -4.67 -7.99 6.09
C GLU A 110 -4.44 -9.35 5.44
N GLN A 111 -3.19 -9.85 5.40
CA GLN A 111 -2.83 -11.14 4.78
C GLN A 111 -3.49 -11.36 3.41
N PRO A 112 -3.15 -10.54 2.39
CA PRO A 112 -3.84 -10.61 1.11
C PRO A 112 -3.65 -11.96 0.43
N ASP A 113 -4.74 -12.48 -0.13
CA ASP A 113 -4.77 -13.79 -0.76
C ASP A 113 -4.79 -13.67 -2.30
N PHE A 114 -3.67 -14.05 -2.91
CA PHE A 114 -3.52 -14.24 -4.34
C PHE A 114 -2.24 -15.03 -4.64
N ASP A 115 -2.26 -15.81 -5.70
CA ASP A 115 -1.07 -16.51 -6.19
C ASP A 115 -0.16 -15.61 -7.02
N TYR A 116 1.10 -16.03 -7.18
CA TYR A 116 2.10 -15.30 -7.94
C TYR A 116 1.69 -15.10 -9.41
N GLN A 117 1.07 -16.09 -10.06
CA GLN A 117 0.60 -15.93 -11.44
C GLN A 117 -0.48 -14.86 -11.59
N HIS A 118 -1.24 -14.55 -10.53
CA HIS A 118 -2.24 -13.48 -10.57
C HIS A 118 -1.56 -12.11 -10.66
N ILE A 119 -0.40 -11.91 -10.03
CA ILE A 119 0.39 -10.69 -10.22
C ILE A 119 0.77 -10.52 -11.69
N LEU A 120 1.27 -11.57 -12.34
CA LEU A 120 1.71 -11.50 -13.73
C LEU A 120 0.53 -11.17 -14.67
N ARG A 121 -0.59 -11.88 -14.53
CA ARG A 121 -1.82 -11.61 -15.30
C ARG A 121 -2.38 -10.20 -15.03
N PHE A 122 -2.24 -9.71 -13.81
CA PHE A 122 -2.63 -8.35 -13.44
C PHE A 122 -1.76 -7.30 -14.14
N MET A 123 -0.45 -7.56 -14.33
CA MET A 123 0.41 -6.67 -15.09
C MET A 123 -0.05 -6.55 -16.55
N ASP A 124 -0.48 -7.65 -17.18
CA ASP A 124 -1.05 -7.62 -18.53
C ASP A 124 -2.33 -6.76 -18.57
N LEU A 125 -3.19 -6.88 -17.56
CA LEU A 125 -4.39 -6.03 -17.46
C LEU A 125 -4.03 -4.55 -17.36
N LEU A 126 -3.03 -4.20 -16.56
CA LEU A 126 -2.56 -2.83 -16.41
C LEU A 126 -1.96 -2.27 -17.70
N GLU A 127 -1.12 -3.06 -18.38
CA GLU A 127 -0.48 -2.65 -19.64
C GLU A 127 -1.53 -2.39 -20.73
N ASN A 128 -2.49 -3.30 -20.89
CA ASN A 128 -3.61 -3.13 -21.83
C ASN A 128 -4.51 -1.91 -21.54
N ASN A 129 -4.44 -1.35 -20.33
CA ASN A 129 -5.24 -0.20 -19.90
C ASN A 129 -4.36 0.94 -19.38
N TYR A 130 -3.14 1.06 -19.89
CA TYR A 130 -2.13 1.98 -19.37
C TYR A 130 -2.60 3.44 -19.37
N ASP A 131 -3.04 3.95 -20.51
CA ASP A 131 -3.48 5.35 -20.65
C ASP A 131 -4.74 5.64 -19.82
N ASP A 132 -5.68 4.70 -19.78
CA ASP A 132 -6.89 4.81 -18.97
C ASP A 132 -6.59 4.81 -17.47
N TYR A 133 -5.61 4.01 -17.04
CA TYR A 133 -5.16 3.97 -15.66
C TYR A 133 -4.52 5.30 -15.25
N LEU A 134 -3.63 5.86 -16.09
CA LEU A 134 -3.04 7.18 -15.84
C LEU A 134 -4.10 8.29 -15.80
N THR A 135 -5.05 8.28 -16.75
CA THR A 135 -6.16 9.23 -16.80
C THR A 135 -7.04 9.13 -15.55
N TRP A 136 -7.33 7.91 -15.10
CA TRP A 136 -8.08 7.65 -13.88
C TRP A 136 -7.36 8.22 -12.65
N LEU A 137 -6.08 7.89 -12.49
CA LEU A 137 -5.27 8.39 -11.38
C LEU A 137 -5.20 9.91 -11.39
N PHE A 138 -4.97 10.53 -12.54
CA PHE A 138 -4.92 11.99 -12.69
C PHE A 138 -6.22 12.64 -12.20
N LYS A 139 -7.37 12.13 -12.67
CA LYS A 139 -8.70 12.62 -12.29
C LYS A 139 -8.96 12.49 -10.79
N TYR A 140 -8.82 11.29 -10.23
CA TYR A 140 -9.24 11.03 -8.85
C TYR A 140 -8.24 11.54 -7.82
N SER A 141 -6.95 11.62 -8.14
CA SER A 141 -5.96 12.19 -7.21
C SER A 141 -6.14 13.69 -6.99
N ASN A 142 -6.85 14.42 -7.87
CA ASN A 142 -7.22 15.83 -7.64
C ASN A 142 -8.15 16.02 -6.43
N SER A 143 -8.86 14.96 -6.01
CA SER A 143 -9.66 14.97 -4.77
C SER A 143 -8.81 14.86 -3.50
N ILE A 144 -7.57 14.36 -3.63
CA ILE A 144 -6.64 14.17 -2.52
C ILE A 144 -5.81 15.45 -2.33
N VAL A 145 -5.23 15.93 -3.42
CA VAL A 145 -4.47 17.17 -3.46
C VAL A 145 -4.93 17.95 -4.67
N LYS A 146 -5.48 19.14 -4.44
CA LYS A 146 -5.93 20.03 -5.49
C LYS A 146 -4.73 20.45 -6.34
N ARG A 147 -4.78 20.18 -7.64
CA ARG A 147 -3.76 20.60 -8.61
C ARG A 147 -4.21 21.84 -9.36
N ASP A 148 -3.27 22.74 -9.58
CA ASP A 148 -3.40 23.78 -10.59
C ASP A 148 -2.78 23.25 -11.88
N THR A 149 -3.55 23.24 -12.96
CA THR A 149 -3.10 22.79 -14.28
C THR A 149 -2.82 23.97 -15.22
N SER A 150 -2.81 25.20 -14.71
CA SER A 150 -2.46 26.40 -15.49
C SER A 150 -0.99 26.40 -15.91
N VAL A 151 -0.12 25.82 -15.09
CA VAL A 151 1.31 25.62 -15.36
C VAL A 151 1.69 24.19 -14.98
N LEU A 152 2.17 23.41 -15.95
CA LEU A 152 2.60 22.02 -15.76
C LEU A 152 4.12 21.94 -15.94
N TYR A 153 4.81 21.50 -14.89
CA TYR A 153 6.21 21.14 -14.95
C TYR A 153 6.30 19.65 -15.29
N TYR A 154 6.94 19.31 -16.40
CA TYR A 154 7.28 17.94 -16.75
C TYR A 154 8.80 17.78 -16.71
N ASP A 155 9.27 16.72 -16.08
CA ASP A 155 10.68 16.36 -16.04
C ASP A 155 10.95 15.30 -17.11
N CYS A 156 11.92 15.57 -17.99
CA CYS A 156 12.36 14.64 -19.03
C CYS A 156 13.47 13.74 -18.47
N THR A 157 13.19 13.00 -17.40
CA THR A 157 14.13 11.97 -16.94
C THR A 157 14.02 10.76 -17.87
N ASN A 158 14.99 10.63 -18.77
CA ASN A 158 15.18 9.42 -19.56
C ASN A 158 15.82 8.34 -18.68
N PHE A 159 15.23 7.15 -18.64
CA PHE A 159 15.84 5.96 -18.04
C PHE A 159 16.48 5.13 -19.15
N TYR A 160 17.81 4.95 -19.07
CA TYR A 160 18.54 3.98 -19.88
C TYR A 160 19.17 2.95 -18.95
N PHE A 161 19.14 1.69 -19.37
CA PHE A 161 19.82 0.60 -18.67
C PHE A 161 20.96 0.15 -19.57
N GLU A 162 22.19 0.27 -19.09
CA GLU A 162 23.37 -0.30 -19.75
C GLU A 162 23.43 -1.80 -19.44
N CYS A 163 23.50 -2.63 -20.48
CA CYS A 163 23.93 -4.02 -20.35
C CYS A 163 25.46 -4.06 -20.52
N GLU A 164 26.16 -4.88 -19.75
CA GLU A 164 27.62 -5.04 -19.91
C GLU A 164 28.00 -5.65 -21.27
N GLN A 165 27.05 -6.30 -21.95
CA GLN A 165 27.26 -6.87 -23.27
C GLN A 165 27.00 -5.81 -24.34
N PRO A 166 27.92 -5.60 -25.29
CA PRO A 166 27.67 -4.73 -26.43
C PRO A 166 26.51 -5.31 -27.25
N ASP A 167 25.67 -4.43 -27.77
CA ASP A 167 24.67 -4.80 -28.77
C ASP A 167 25.37 -5.44 -29.97
N GLU A 168 24.75 -6.45 -30.60
CA GLU A 168 25.27 -7.01 -31.85
C GLU A 168 25.30 -5.90 -32.92
N ASP A 169 26.41 -5.78 -33.64
CA ASP A 169 26.54 -4.81 -34.73
C ASP A 169 25.46 -5.10 -35.79
N ILE A 170 24.41 -4.28 -35.81
CA ILE A 170 23.42 -4.29 -36.88
C ILE A 170 24.07 -3.60 -38.09
N VAL A 171 24.58 -4.39 -39.03
CA VAL A 171 25.05 -3.88 -40.32
C VAL A 171 23.82 -3.45 -41.13
N ASP A 172 23.67 -2.14 -41.33
CA ASP A 172 22.72 -1.62 -42.31
C ASP A 172 23.23 -1.98 -43.71
N GLU A 173 22.53 -2.88 -44.41
CA GLU A 173 22.91 -3.29 -45.78
C GLU A 173 22.89 -2.12 -46.79
N VAL A 174 22.40 -0.94 -46.38
CA VAL A 174 22.27 0.25 -47.24
C VAL A 174 23.39 1.28 -47.02
N THR A 175 24.27 1.13 -46.00
CA THR A 175 25.46 1.99 -45.82
C THR A 175 26.75 1.22 -45.62
#